data_AF-A0A848JW17-F1
#
_entry.id   AF-A0A848JW17-F1
#
_cell.length_a   1.000
_cell.length_b   1.000
_cell.length_c   1.000
_cell.angle_alpha   90.00
_cell.angle_beta   90.00
_cell.angle_gamma   90.00
#
_symmetry.space_group_name_H-M   'P 1'
#
loop_
_entity.id
_entity.type
_entity.pdbx_description
1 polymer ?
#
loop_
_entity_poly.entity_id
_entity_poly.type
_entity_poly.pdbx_seq_one_letter_code
_entity_poly.pdbx_strand_id
1 'polypeptide(L)'
;MNPASAAVRPAPQEVWDTLSQAERDAAYNNNAAVKDSAAWVEARDKAAPLFRAATPAHLDIPYGSGARQKLDIYPGKPGAPCLVFIHGGYWQRNTREVFAHYAEGLLAQGWSVAMPSYTLAPQARLGAIVDEIGAALDLIGKDGAQYGLTGPVVISGWSAGAQLAVMQLDHPAVAAGLAISGVYELAPLRDTFLNTALDLSDAEIAACSPLRHDPSPKPLAIAYGTAEVPALVHDSRALAAKRVAAHAPGALLPILGANHFSILDELRRPDGLLVRAALDLMPGAHA
;
A
#
# COMPACT_ATOMS: atom_id res chain seq x y z
N MET A 1 14.65 -41.02 2.09
CA MET A 1 15.39 -39.86 1.56
C MET A 1 14.99 -38.66 2.40
N ASN A 2 15.94 -38.08 3.12
CA ASN A 2 15.71 -36.91 3.95
C ASN A 2 15.47 -35.71 3.00
N PRO A 3 14.33 -35.00 3.03
CA PRO A 3 14.21 -33.79 2.26
C PRO A 3 15.23 -32.83 2.86
N ALA A 4 16.28 -32.50 2.11
CA ALA A 4 17.20 -31.45 2.49
C ALA A 4 16.35 -30.21 2.75
N SER A 5 16.23 -29.84 4.03
CA SER A 5 15.71 -28.55 4.46
C SER A 5 16.47 -27.51 3.67
N ALA A 6 15.86 -26.95 2.62
CA ALA A 6 16.42 -25.84 1.89
C ALA A 6 16.69 -24.77 2.95
N ALA A 7 17.97 -24.52 3.24
CA ALA A 7 18.36 -23.57 4.27
C ALA A 7 17.62 -22.26 3.97
N VAL A 8 16.83 -21.79 4.95
CA VAL A 8 16.13 -20.51 4.83
C VAL A 8 17.22 -19.48 4.62
N ARG A 9 17.28 -18.89 3.43
CA ARG A 9 18.25 -17.81 3.17
C ARG A 9 17.84 -16.62 4.07
N PRO A 10 18.80 -15.98 4.75
CA PRO A 10 18.51 -14.80 5.54
C PRO A 10 17.91 -13.71 4.65
N ALA A 11 17.11 -12.83 5.25
CA ALA A 11 16.62 -11.67 4.52
C ALA A 11 17.81 -10.78 4.11
N PRO A 12 17.79 -10.13 2.93
CA PRO A 12 18.87 -9.23 2.50
C PRO A 12 19.26 -8.21 3.56
N GLN A 13 18.29 -7.68 4.31
CA GLN A 13 18.50 -6.73 5.40
C GLN A 13 19.37 -7.28 6.54
N GLU A 14 19.35 -8.59 6.79
CA GLU A 14 20.11 -9.24 7.88
C GLU A 14 21.60 -9.42 7.54
N VAL A 15 21.95 -9.33 6.25
CA VAL A 15 23.31 -9.54 5.72
C VAL A 15 23.75 -8.41 4.78
N TRP A 16 23.13 -7.23 4.91
CA TRP A 16 23.20 -6.13 3.93
C TRP A 16 24.64 -5.68 3.60
N ASP A 17 25.50 -5.62 4.61
CA ASP A 17 26.91 -5.21 4.47
C ASP A 17 27.76 -6.20 3.67
N THR A 18 27.29 -7.44 3.51
CA THR A 18 27.99 -8.48 2.75
C THR A 18 27.55 -8.57 1.29
N LEU A 19 26.44 -7.92 0.94
CA LEU A 19 25.86 -7.97 -0.41
C LEU A 19 26.62 -7.07 -1.38
N SER A 20 26.83 -7.56 -2.59
CA SER A 20 27.26 -6.74 -3.72
C SER A 20 26.18 -5.73 -4.13
N GLN A 21 26.56 -4.70 -4.89
CA GLN A 21 25.59 -3.73 -5.42
C GLN A 21 24.46 -4.39 -6.22
N ALA A 22 24.80 -5.39 -7.05
CA ALA A 22 23.82 -6.12 -7.86
C ALA A 22 22.83 -6.92 -6.98
N GLU A 23 23.28 -7.48 -5.86
CA GLU A 23 22.41 -8.19 -4.91
C GLU A 23 21.50 -7.23 -4.14
N ARG A 24 22.01 -6.05 -3.76
CA ARG A 24 21.21 -4.98 -3.14
C ARG A 24 20.13 -4.46 -4.08
N ASP A 25 20.48 -4.22 -5.34
CA ASP A 25 19.52 -3.82 -6.38
C ASP A 25 18.47 -4.91 -6.61
N ALA A 26 18.89 -6.18 -6.69
CA ALA A 26 17.98 -7.30 -6.88
C ALA A 26 17.00 -7.49 -5.72
N ALA A 27 17.43 -7.20 -4.48
CA ALA A 27 16.58 -7.33 -3.29
C ALA A 27 15.30 -6.46 -3.34
N TYR A 28 15.33 -5.35 -4.08
CA TYR A 28 14.21 -4.42 -4.23
C TYR A 28 13.73 -4.29 -5.69
N ASN A 29 14.15 -5.17 -6.59
CA ASN A 29 13.69 -5.16 -7.98
C ASN A 29 12.55 -6.17 -8.22
N ASN A 30 11.34 -5.79 -7.81
CA ASN A 30 10.15 -6.63 -8.00
C ASN A 30 9.85 -6.97 -9.48
N ASN A 31 10.15 -6.07 -10.43
CA ASN A 31 9.94 -6.34 -11.85
C ASN A 31 10.86 -7.45 -12.37
N ALA A 32 12.11 -7.48 -11.93
CA ALA A 32 13.06 -8.53 -12.29
C ALA A 32 12.77 -9.85 -11.55
N ALA A 33 12.30 -9.78 -10.31
CA ALA A 33 11.99 -10.95 -9.49
C ALA A 33 10.73 -11.71 -9.97
N VAL A 34 9.74 -11.00 -10.52
CA VAL A 34 8.51 -11.59 -11.03
C VAL A 34 8.60 -11.72 -12.55
N LYS A 35 8.79 -12.96 -13.02
CA LYS A 35 9.05 -13.30 -14.44
C LYS A 35 8.02 -12.71 -15.41
N ASP A 36 6.77 -12.61 -15.01
CA ASP A 36 5.62 -12.15 -15.79
C ASP A 36 5.15 -10.74 -15.37
N SER A 37 5.97 -9.97 -14.66
CA SER A 37 5.64 -8.61 -14.19
C SER A 37 5.11 -7.70 -15.30
N ALA A 38 5.69 -7.76 -16.50
CA ALA A 38 5.24 -6.99 -17.65
C ALA A 38 3.79 -7.34 -18.07
N ALA A 39 3.42 -8.63 -18.02
CA ALA A 39 2.06 -9.06 -18.33
C ALA A 39 1.05 -8.59 -17.27
N TRP A 40 1.45 -8.59 -15.99
CA TRP A 40 0.64 -8.02 -14.91
C TRP A 40 0.39 -6.51 -15.10
N VAL A 41 1.44 -5.76 -15.44
CA VAL A 41 1.34 -4.33 -15.74
C VAL A 41 0.45 -4.09 -16.95
N GLU A 42 0.62 -4.84 -18.03
CA GLU A 42 -0.20 -4.72 -19.24
C GLU A 42 -1.68 -5.04 -18.96
N ALA A 43 -1.96 -6.12 -18.21
CA ALA A 43 -3.32 -6.50 -17.84
C ALA A 43 -3.99 -5.41 -16.99
N ARG A 44 -3.26 -4.86 -16.01
CA ARG A 44 -3.70 -3.74 -15.18
C ARG A 44 -4.03 -2.52 -16.04
N ASP A 45 -3.12 -2.12 -16.93
CA ASP A 45 -3.24 -0.92 -17.77
C ASP A 45 -4.36 -1.06 -18.80
N LYS A 46 -4.74 -2.28 -19.18
CA LYS A 46 -5.92 -2.59 -19.99
C LYS A 46 -7.22 -2.53 -19.19
N ALA A 47 -7.25 -3.11 -17.99
CA ALA A 47 -8.47 -3.23 -17.19
C ALA A 47 -8.91 -1.90 -16.56
N ALA A 48 -7.96 -1.10 -16.07
CA ALA A 48 -8.25 0.12 -15.33
C ALA A 48 -9.07 1.17 -16.10
N PRO A 49 -8.75 1.54 -17.36
CA PRO A 49 -9.53 2.52 -18.09
C PRO A 49 -10.95 2.02 -18.41
N LEU A 50 -11.11 0.72 -18.68
CA LEU A 50 -12.43 0.11 -18.93
C LEU A 50 -13.31 0.21 -17.67
N PHE A 51 -12.76 -0.18 -16.52
CA PHE A 51 -13.45 -0.05 -15.23
C PHE A 51 -13.80 1.40 -14.91
N ARG A 52 -12.84 2.32 -15.08
CA ARG A 52 -13.01 3.75 -14.81
C ARG A 52 -14.12 4.37 -15.67
N ALA A 53 -14.24 3.96 -16.93
CA ALA A 53 -15.28 4.44 -17.83
C ALA A 53 -16.67 3.86 -17.53
N ALA A 54 -16.73 2.63 -17.00
CA ALA A 54 -17.97 1.91 -16.73
C ALA A 54 -18.55 2.17 -15.33
N THR A 55 -17.75 2.70 -14.39
CA THR A 55 -18.12 2.79 -12.98
C THR A 55 -18.47 4.23 -12.59
N PRO A 56 -19.66 4.48 -12.00
CA PRO A 56 -19.99 5.79 -11.45
C PRO A 56 -18.95 6.26 -10.43
N ALA A 57 -18.45 7.49 -10.61
CA ALA A 57 -17.37 8.01 -9.81
C ALA A 57 -17.34 9.55 -9.82
N HIS A 58 -16.71 10.12 -8.80
CA HIS A 58 -16.24 11.49 -8.78
C HIS A 58 -14.74 11.49 -9.08
N LEU A 59 -14.36 11.96 -10.27
CA LEU A 59 -12.99 11.88 -10.77
C LEU A 59 -12.26 13.22 -10.62
N ASP A 60 -10.95 13.16 -10.48
CA ASP A 60 -10.05 14.32 -10.55
C ASP A 60 -10.33 15.40 -9.49
N ILE A 61 -10.79 14.98 -8.30
CA ILE A 61 -11.08 15.89 -7.18
C ILE A 61 -9.76 16.40 -6.62
N PRO A 62 -9.49 17.72 -6.66
CA PRO A 62 -8.27 18.28 -6.13
C PRO A 62 -8.28 18.26 -4.59
N TYR A 63 -7.20 17.81 -3.98
CA TYR A 63 -6.93 17.99 -2.55
C TYR A 63 -5.80 19.00 -2.27
N GLY A 64 -5.14 19.48 -3.34
CA GLY A 64 -4.10 20.50 -3.28
C GLY A 64 -3.90 21.19 -4.63
N SER A 65 -2.89 22.05 -4.71
CA SER A 65 -2.61 22.87 -5.90
C SER A 65 -1.76 22.16 -6.95
N GLY A 66 -1.07 21.08 -6.59
CA GLY A 66 -0.22 20.30 -7.49
C GLY A 66 -1.02 19.51 -8.52
N ALA A 67 -0.47 19.33 -9.72
CA ALA A 67 -1.15 18.62 -10.81
C ALA A 67 -1.53 17.17 -10.45
N ARG A 68 -0.76 16.54 -9.57
CA ARG A 68 -0.98 15.17 -9.09
C ARG A 68 -1.75 15.09 -7.77
N GLN A 69 -2.03 16.23 -7.14
CA GLN A 69 -2.73 16.31 -5.85
C GLN A 69 -4.24 16.19 -6.05
N LYS A 70 -4.64 15.04 -6.58
CA LYS A 70 -6.01 14.69 -6.92
C LYS A 70 -6.35 13.29 -6.44
N LEU A 71 -7.63 13.06 -6.16
CA LEU A 71 -8.15 11.72 -5.92
C LEU A 71 -9.41 11.44 -6.72
N ASP A 72 -9.68 10.16 -6.94
CA ASP A 72 -10.96 9.70 -7.45
C ASP A 72 -11.73 9.01 -6.35
N ILE A 73 -13.05 9.15 -6.36
CA ILE A 73 -13.96 8.52 -5.40
C ILE A 73 -14.97 7.68 -6.17
N TYR A 74 -15.04 6.41 -5.79
CA TYR A 74 -16.03 5.44 -6.21
C TYR A 74 -16.99 5.23 -5.03
N PRO A 75 -18.15 5.89 -5.00
CA PRO A 75 -19.05 5.82 -3.86
C PRO A 75 -19.75 4.46 -3.77
N GLY A 76 -19.81 3.91 -2.56
CA GLY A 76 -20.59 2.74 -2.21
C GLY A 76 -21.96 3.11 -1.62
N LYS A 77 -22.48 2.27 -0.73
CA LYS A 77 -23.74 2.51 -0.03
C LYS A 77 -23.55 3.62 1.03
N PRO A 78 -24.58 4.45 1.30
CA PRO A 78 -24.54 5.41 2.39
C PRO A 78 -24.20 4.73 3.74
N GLY A 79 -23.34 5.36 4.54
CA GLY A 79 -22.86 4.85 5.82
C GLY A 79 -21.85 3.70 5.74
N ALA A 80 -21.62 3.11 4.56
CA ALA A 80 -20.62 2.06 4.41
C ALA A 80 -19.19 2.62 4.57
N PRO A 81 -18.24 1.81 5.08
CA PRO A 81 -16.85 2.23 5.18
C PRO A 81 -16.24 2.59 3.82
N CYS A 82 -15.25 3.47 3.85
CA CYS A 82 -14.46 3.87 2.69
C CYS A 82 -13.04 3.30 2.81
N LEU A 83 -12.58 2.59 1.79
CA LEU A 83 -11.16 2.25 1.66
C LEU A 83 -10.43 3.37 0.90
N VAL A 84 -9.48 4.04 1.55
CA VAL A 84 -8.57 4.96 0.88
C VAL A 84 -7.37 4.18 0.38
N PHE A 85 -7.31 3.84 -0.91
CA PHE A 85 -6.26 3.02 -1.51
C PHE A 85 -5.15 3.87 -2.15
N ILE A 86 -3.95 3.77 -1.60
CA ILE A 86 -2.76 4.49 -2.07
C ILE A 86 -1.93 3.56 -2.96
N HIS A 87 -1.70 3.98 -4.20
CA HIS A 87 -0.98 3.17 -5.18
C HIS A 87 0.51 3.01 -4.82
N GLY A 88 1.12 1.96 -5.36
CA GLY A 88 2.55 1.70 -5.25
C GLY A 88 3.37 2.29 -6.39
N GLY A 89 4.65 1.92 -6.48
CA GLY A 89 5.55 2.38 -7.54
C GLY A 89 6.84 3.03 -7.03
N TYR A 90 7.35 2.63 -5.86
CA TYR A 90 8.56 3.21 -5.27
C TYR A 90 8.56 4.74 -5.23
N TRP A 91 7.39 5.36 -5.01
CA TRP A 91 7.19 6.81 -5.03
C TRP A 91 7.64 7.53 -6.31
N GLN A 92 7.95 6.79 -7.38
CA GLN A 92 8.60 7.29 -8.60
C GLN A 92 7.76 7.07 -9.86
N ARG A 93 6.69 6.28 -9.77
CA ARG A 93 5.87 5.93 -10.93
C ARG A 93 4.42 5.65 -10.54
N ASN A 94 3.65 5.36 -11.58
CA ASN A 94 2.21 5.09 -11.58
C ASN A 94 1.36 6.32 -11.27
N THR A 95 0.04 6.11 -11.35
CA THR A 95 -1.00 7.08 -11.05
C THR A 95 -2.20 6.34 -10.44
N ARG A 96 -3.14 7.05 -9.80
CA ARG A 96 -4.38 6.44 -9.28
C ARG A 96 -5.22 5.74 -10.36
N GLU A 97 -5.23 6.27 -11.58
CA GLU A 97 -6.11 5.84 -12.66
C GLU A 97 -5.82 4.40 -13.08
N VAL A 98 -4.54 3.98 -13.10
CA VAL A 98 -4.17 2.60 -13.49
C VAL A 98 -4.48 1.57 -12.40
N PHE A 99 -4.95 1.98 -11.21
CA PHE A 99 -5.37 1.08 -10.13
C PHE A 99 -6.89 1.04 -9.92
N ALA A 100 -7.68 1.78 -10.71
CA ALA A 100 -9.11 1.95 -10.50
C ALA A 100 -9.89 0.63 -10.30
N HIS A 101 -9.60 -0.40 -11.11
CA HIS A 101 -10.29 -1.70 -11.06
C HIS A 101 -10.01 -2.51 -9.79
N TYR A 102 -9.01 -2.16 -8.98
CA TYR A 102 -8.84 -2.79 -7.66
C TYR A 102 -9.91 -2.35 -6.64
N ALA A 103 -10.84 -1.45 -7.03
CA ALA A 103 -12.05 -1.18 -6.26
C ALA A 103 -13.14 -2.26 -6.40
N GLU A 104 -13.07 -3.12 -7.42
CA GLU A 104 -14.13 -4.08 -7.80
C GLU A 104 -14.67 -4.88 -6.61
N GLY A 105 -13.78 -5.50 -5.83
CA GLY A 105 -14.18 -6.38 -4.74
C GLY A 105 -14.85 -5.65 -3.58
N LEU A 106 -14.38 -4.44 -3.24
CA LEU A 106 -14.97 -3.64 -2.16
C LEU A 106 -16.28 -2.96 -2.56
N LEU A 107 -16.37 -2.44 -3.79
CA LEU A 107 -17.63 -1.90 -4.30
C LEU A 107 -18.72 -3.00 -4.34
N ALA A 108 -18.36 -4.24 -4.67
CA ALA A 108 -19.28 -5.37 -4.60
C ALA A 108 -19.78 -5.67 -3.17
N GLN A 109 -18.98 -5.35 -2.15
CA GLN A 109 -19.37 -5.40 -0.73
C GLN A 109 -20.14 -4.15 -0.27
N GLY A 110 -20.36 -3.18 -1.17
CA GLY A 110 -21.04 -1.91 -0.91
C GLY A 110 -20.19 -0.84 -0.24
N TRP A 111 -18.88 -1.07 -0.08
CA TRP A 111 -17.94 -0.08 0.45
C TRP A 111 -17.68 1.02 -0.56
N SER A 112 -17.30 2.20 -0.10
CA SER A 112 -16.73 3.23 -0.96
C SER A 112 -15.23 2.98 -1.15
N VAL A 113 -14.66 3.47 -2.24
CA VAL A 113 -13.20 3.46 -2.46
C VAL A 113 -12.75 4.83 -2.93
N ALA A 114 -11.76 5.41 -2.25
CA ALA A 114 -11.10 6.65 -2.65
C ALA A 114 -9.64 6.35 -3.01
N MET A 115 -9.14 6.91 -4.11
CA MET A 115 -7.79 6.63 -4.61
C MET A 115 -7.04 7.95 -4.83
N PRO A 116 -6.18 8.39 -3.90
CA PRO A 116 -5.32 9.54 -4.14
C PRO A 116 -4.15 9.19 -5.06
N SER A 117 -3.82 10.12 -5.96
CA SER A 117 -2.48 10.26 -6.51
C SER A 117 -1.64 11.12 -5.56
N TYR A 118 -0.33 11.16 -5.78
CA TYR A 118 0.61 12.03 -5.08
C TYR A 118 1.76 12.40 -6.02
N THR A 119 2.48 13.48 -5.72
CA THR A 119 3.67 13.92 -6.45
C THR A 119 4.77 12.86 -6.34
N LEU A 120 5.52 12.64 -7.41
CA LEU A 120 6.53 11.58 -7.48
C LEU A 120 7.93 12.15 -7.23
N ALA A 121 8.84 11.30 -6.76
CA ALA A 121 10.26 11.58 -6.79
C ALA A 121 10.78 11.51 -8.25
N PRO A 122 11.73 12.38 -8.65
CA PRO A 122 12.44 13.36 -7.83
C PRO A 122 11.73 14.73 -7.70
N GLN A 123 10.51 14.89 -8.21
CA GLN A 123 9.79 16.18 -8.16
C GLN A 123 9.37 16.57 -6.73
N ALA A 124 9.16 15.59 -5.85
CA ALA A 124 8.97 15.78 -4.42
C ALA A 124 9.88 14.87 -3.60
N ARG A 125 10.31 15.38 -2.45
CA ARG A 125 11.01 14.62 -1.40
C ARG A 125 10.04 13.71 -0.66
N LEU A 126 10.51 12.62 -0.07
CA LEU A 126 9.61 11.60 0.50
C LEU A 126 8.73 12.18 1.62
N GLY A 127 9.27 13.05 2.48
CA GLY A 127 8.47 13.72 3.52
C GLY A 127 7.28 14.50 2.94
N ALA A 128 7.49 15.26 1.87
CA ALA A 128 6.40 15.99 1.21
C ALA A 128 5.37 15.05 0.58
N ILE A 129 5.79 13.88 0.09
CA ILE A 129 4.87 12.85 -0.42
C ILE A 129 4.01 12.29 0.74
N VAL A 130 4.60 12.06 1.92
CA VAL A 130 3.84 11.67 3.11
C VAL A 130 2.81 12.74 3.48
N ASP A 131 3.21 14.01 3.49
CA ASP A 131 2.32 15.15 3.81
C ASP A 131 1.16 15.28 2.82
N GLU A 132 1.39 15.03 1.53
CA GLU A 132 0.33 15.05 0.52
C GLU A 132 -0.77 14.02 0.78
N ILE A 133 -0.43 12.84 1.29
CA ILE A 133 -1.45 11.85 1.68
C ILE A 133 -2.26 12.34 2.88
N GLY A 134 -1.62 13.03 3.83
CA GLY A 134 -2.31 13.70 4.93
C GLY A 134 -3.34 14.71 4.41
N ALA A 135 -2.93 15.58 3.48
CA ALA A 135 -3.82 16.55 2.85
C ALA A 135 -5.00 15.90 2.09
N ALA A 136 -4.78 14.75 1.45
CA ALA A 136 -5.87 13.99 0.83
C ALA A 136 -6.87 13.45 1.88
N LEU A 137 -6.38 12.99 3.03
CA LEU A 137 -7.23 12.52 4.14
C LEU A 137 -7.96 13.69 4.83
N ASP A 138 -7.36 14.87 4.92
CA ASP A 138 -8.02 16.08 5.39
C ASP A 138 -9.21 16.45 4.50
N LEU A 139 -9.04 16.41 3.16
CA LEU A 139 -10.16 16.60 2.23
C LEU A 139 -11.24 15.54 2.43
N ILE A 140 -10.87 14.26 2.56
CA ILE A 140 -11.85 13.19 2.76
C ILE A 140 -12.62 13.39 4.08
N GLY A 141 -11.93 13.72 5.17
CA GLY A 141 -12.56 13.93 6.47
C GLY A 141 -13.48 15.14 6.52
N LYS A 142 -13.10 16.24 5.85
CA LYS A 142 -13.85 17.49 5.85
C LYS A 142 -15.00 17.50 4.84
N ASP A 143 -14.72 17.04 3.63
CA ASP A 143 -15.51 17.30 2.44
C ASP A 143 -16.01 16.00 1.78
N GLY A 144 -15.61 14.81 2.27
CA GLY A 144 -15.93 13.51 1.68
C GLY A 144 -17.43 13.17 1.60
N ALA A 145 -18.25 13.70 2.52
CA ALA A 145 -19.68 13.44 2.54
C ALA A 145 -20.40 13.92 1.26
N GLN A 146 -19.93 15.00 0.64
CA GLN A 146 -20.50 15.51 -0.62
C GLN A 146 -20.24 14.57 -1.82
N TYR A 147 -19.27 13.66 -1.66
CA TYR A 147 -18.89 12.65 -2.66
C TYR A 147 -19.35 11.24 -2.27
N GLY A 148 -20.25 11.11 -1.29
CA GLY A 148 -20.79 9.83 -0.84
C GLY A 148 -19.93 9.09 0.20
N LEU A 149 -18.85 9.69 0.71
CA LEU A 149 -18.04 9.10 1.79
C LEU A 149 -18.62 9.48 3.15
N THR A 150 -19.50 8.62 3.68
CA THR A 150 -20.25 8.91 4.92
C THR A 150 -20.00 7.91 6.05
N GLY A 151 -19.24 6.85 5.80
CA GLY A 151 -18.82 5.87 6.80
C GLY A 151 -17.36 6.07 7.27
N PRO A 152 -16.86 5.16 8.12
CA PRO A 152 -15.49 5.22 8.62
C PRO A 152 -14.46 4.98 7.51
N VAL A 153 -13.28 5.59 7.64
CA VAL A 153 -12.18 5.42 6.67
C VAL A 153 -11.24 4.32 7.12
N VAL A 154 -10.96 3.39 6.22
CA VAL A 154 -9.86 2.42 6.31
C VAL A 154 -8.78 2.84 5.32
N ILE A 155 -7.58 3.17 5.79
CA ILE A 155 -6.47 3.52 4.91
C ILE A 155 -5.78 2.26 4.41
N SER A 156 -5.46 2.21 3.13
CA SER A 156 -4.80 1.07 2.53
C SER A 156 -3.76 1.52 1.53
N GLY A 157 -2.78 0.68 1.28
CA GLY A 157 -1.89 0.92 0.16
C GLY A 157 -1.09 -0.30 -0.19
N TRP A 158 -0.50 -0.26 -1.39
CA TRP A 158 0.31 -1.32 -1.92
C TRP A 158 1.75 -0.87 -2.11
N SER A 159 2.73 -1.69 -1.70
CA SER A 159 4.15 -1.41 -1.89
C SER A 159 4.54 -0.08 -1.23
N ALA A 160 5.09 0.88 -1.98
CA ALA A 160 5.30 2.25 -1.52
C ALA A 160 4.04 2.90 -0.91
N GLY A 161 2.85 2.61 -1.45
CA GLY A 161 1.59 3.11 -0.89
C GLY A 161 1.26 2.50 0.46
N ALA A 162 1.70 1.26 0.74
CA ALA A 162 1.52 0.64 2.05
C ALA A 162 2.36 1.35 3.12
N GLN A 163 3.57 1.79 2.77
CA GLN A 163 4.38 2.64 3.65
C GLN A 163 3.67 3.96 3.95
N LEU A 164 3.14 4.64 2.93
CA LEU A 164 2.37 5.88 3.10
C LEU A 164 1.13 5.67 3.98
N ALA A 165 0.41 4.56 3.78
CA ALA A 165 -0.75 4.21 4.59
C ALA A 165 -0.40 4.03 6.07
N VAL A 166 0.73 3.36 6.37
CA VAL A 166 1.18 3.16 7.76
C VAL A 166 1.63 4.48 8.38
N MET A 167 2.33 5.35 7.63
CA MET A 167 2.71 6.69 8.11
C MET A 167 1.50 7.57 8.45
N GLN A 168 0.36 7.34 7.79
CA GLN A 168 -0.87 8.12 7.99
C GLN A 168 -1.93 7.39 8.83
N LEU A 169 -1.59 6.27 9.47
CA LEU A 169 -2.54 5.48 10.25
C LEU A 169 -3.12 6.29 11.42
N ASP A 170 -2.32 7.12 12.08
CA ASP A 170 -2.78 7.96 13.20
C ASP A 170 -3.57 9.20 12.78
N HIS A 171 -3.71 9.46 11.48
CA HIS A 171 -4.51 10.59 10.98
C HIS A 171 -5.94 10.57 11.55
N PRO A 172 -6.51 11.70 12.03
CA PRO A 172 -7.83 11.71 12.69
C PRO A 172 -8.98 11.13 11.87
N ALA A 173 -8.92 11.28 10.54
CA ALA A 173 -9.93 10.71 9.64
C ALA A 173 -9.90 9.18 9.59
N VAL A 174 -8.77 8.53 9.91
CA VAL A 174 -8.54 7.09 9.70
C VAL A 174 -8.97 6.29 10.93
N ALA A 175 -9.79 5.26 10.73
CA ALA A 175 -10.24 4.35 11.79
C ALA A 175 -9.37 3.08 11.89
N ALA A 176 -8.87 2.56 10.76
CA ALA A 176 -8.04 1.37 10.69
C ALA A 176 -7.20 1.37 9.40
N GLY A 177 -6.32 0.38 9.22
CA GLY A 177 -5.59 0.23 7.95
C GLY A 177 -5.33 -1.19 7.45
N LEU A 178 -5.05 -1.29 6.16
CA LEU A 178 -4.63 -2.50 5.44
C LEU A 178 -3.36 -2.20 4.63
N ALA A 179 -2.21 -2.67 5.10
CA ALA A 179 -0.93 -2.45 4.43
C ALA A 179 -0.55 -3.69 3.60
N ILE A 180 -0.33 -3.54 2.31
CA ILE A 180 -0.13 -4.66 1.37
C ILE A 180 1.28 -4.58 0.78
N SER A 181 2.12 -5.59 1.07
CA SER A 181 3.44 -5.77 0.45
C SER A 181 4.36 -4.55 0.60
N GLY A 182 4.35 -3.90 1.76
CA GLY A 182 5.05 -2.63 1.97
C GLY A 182 6.56 -2.73 2.20
N VAL A 183 7.21 -1.58 2.10
CA VAL A 183 8.60 -1.36 2.54
C VAL A 183 8.56 -0.45 3.76
N TYR A 184 9.02 -0.95 4.91
CA TYR A 184 8.82 -0.32 6.21
C TYR A 184 10.14 0.11 6.88
N GLU A 185 11.28 -0.33 6.36
CA GLU A 185 12.60 0.22 6.66
C GLU A 185 13.25 0.73 5.36
N LEU A 186 13.55 2.03 5.31
CA LEU A 186 13.98 2.71 4.08
C LEU A 186 15.50 2.82 3.93
N ALA A 187 16.29 2.60 4.97
CA ALA A 187 17.76 2.67 4.89
C ALA A 187 18.35 1.84 3.75
N PRO A 188 17.96 0.56 3.55
CA PRO A 188 18.51 -0.25 2.48
C PRO A 188 18.28 0.37 1.09
N LEU A 189 17.18 1.10 0.89
CA LEU A 189 16.87 1.68 -0.42
C LEU A 189 17.93 2.69 -0.87
N ARG A 190 18.62 3.35 0.08
CA ARG A 190 19.70 4.32 -0.21
C ARG A 190 20.85 3.69 -1.01
N ASP A 191 21.11 2.41 -0.77
CA ASP A 191 22.20 1.68 -1.41
C ASP A 191 21.75 0.93 -2.67
N THR A 192 20.62 1.33 -3.26
CA THR A 192 20.09 0.74 -4.49
C THR A 192 19.92 1.78 -5.58
N PHE A 193 19.71 1.32 -6.81
CA PHE A 193 19.36 2.17 -7.96
C PHE A 193 18.14 3.08 -7.71
N LEU A 194 17.25 2.73 -6.77
CA LEU A 194 16.08 3.54 -6.43
C LEU A 194 16.47 4.90 -5.84
N ASN A 195 17.63 4.99 -5.19
CA ASN A 195 18.05 6.21 -4.52
C ASN A 195 18.45 7.33 -5.46
N THR A 196 18.70 7.04 -6.75
CA THR A 196 18.97 8.08 -7.75
C THR A 196 17.83 9.08 -7.86
N ALA A 197 16.58 8.63 -7.72
CA ALA A 197 15.42 9.52 -7.72
C ALA A 197 14.95 9.89 -6.31
N LEU A 198 15.04 8.96 -5.34
CA LEU A 198 14.56 9.21 -3.98
C LEU A 198 15.46 10.15 -3.17
N ASP A 199 16.78 10.12 -3.43
CA ASP A 199 17.78 10.96 -2.79
C ASP A 199 17.73 10.94 -1.25
N LEU A 200 17.43 9.80 -0.63
CA LEU A 200 17.01 9.72 0.77
C LEU A 200 18.09 10.23 1.76
N SER A 201 17.78 11.30 2.49
CA SER A 201 18.59 11.81 3.60
C SER A 201 18.41 10.99 4.89
N ASP A 202 19.33 11.10 5.85
CA ASP A 202 19.19 10.41 7.15
C ASP A 202 17.93 10.84 7.90
N ALA A 203 17.60 12.13 7.80
CA ALA A 203 16.40 12.69 8.39
C ALA A 203 15.13 12.08 7.77
N GLU A 204 15.07 11.94 6.45
CA GLU A 204 13.92 11.30 5.79
C GLU A 204 13.81 9.83 6.12
N ILE A 205 14.92 9.10 6.17
CA ILE A 205 14.88 7.68 6.52
C ILE A 205 14.40 7.51 7.97
N ALA A 206 14.89 8.34 8.89
CA ALA A 206 14.40 8.35 10.27
C ALA A 206 12.91 8.72 10.37
N ALA A 207 12.48 9.74 9.66
CA ALA A 207 11.11 10.26 9.74
C ALA A 207 10.09 9.40 8.98
N CYS A 208 10.49 8.74 7.89
CA CYS A 208 9.56 8.08 6.96
C CYS A 208 9.62 6.55 6.98
N SER A 209 10.46 5.92 7.82
CA SER A 209 10.47 4.46 7.96
C SER A 209 9.53 4.02 9.09
N PRO A 210 8.38 3.37 8.80
CA PRO A 210 7.47 2.88 9.84
C PRO A 210 8.14 2.03 10.93
N LEU A 211 9.17 1.23 10.59
CA LEU A 211 9.89 0.42 11.57
C LEU A 211 10.68 1.23 12.62
N ARG A 212 10.86 2.54 12.40
CA ARG A 212 11.57 3.44 13.32
C ARG A 212 10.64 4.19 14.28
N HIS A 213 9.33 4.04 14.14
CA HIS A 213 8.33 4.71 14.98
C HIS A 213 7.60 3.74 15.89
N ASP A 214 7.04 4.23 16.99
CA ASP A 214 6.13 3.43 17.82
C ASP A 214 4.87 3.10 17.03
N PRO A 215 4.34 1.86 17.13
CA PRO A 215 3.15 1.53 16.36
C PRO A 215 1.89 2.27 16.82
N SER A 216 1.11 2.77 15.87
CA SER A 216 -0.24 3.27 16.13
C SER A 216 -1.09 2.23 16.88
N PRO A 217 -1.90 2.64 17.87
CA PRO A 217 -2.83 1.75 18.57
C PRO A 217 -4.06 1.37 17.72
N LYS A 218 -4.27 1.97 16.54
CA LYS A 218 -5.40 1.63 15.67
C LYS A 218 -5.20 0.26 14.99
N PRO A 219 -6.29 -0.46 14.63
CA PRO A 219 -6.18 -1.73 13.92
C PRO A 219 -5.44 -1.60 12.59
N LEU A 220 -4.49 -2.50 12.34
CA LEU A 220 -3.75 -2.57 11.07
C LEU A 220 -3.54 -4.02 10.64
N ALA A 221 -4.23 -4.43 9.57
CA ALA A 221 -3.91 -5.67 8.88
C ALA A 221 -2.68 -5.46 7.98
N ILE A 222 -1.73 -6.39 8.02
CA ILE A 222 -0.51 -6.37 7.19
C ILE A 222 -0.53 -7.62 6.32
N ALA A 223 -0.60 -7.46 5.01
CA ALA A 223 -0.61 -8.56 4.05
C ALA A 223 0.66 -8.57 3.21
N TYR A 224 1.12 -9.76 2.82
CA TYR A 224 2.22 -9.94 1.88
C TYR A 224 2.08 -11.26 1.13
N GLY A 225 2.62 -11.33 -0.07
CA GLY A 225 2.64 -12.53 -0.89
C GLY A 225 3.80 -13.42 -0.48
N THR A 226 3.56 -14.72 -0.33
CA THR A 226 4.63 -15.65 0.10
C THR A 226 5.67 -15.90 -0.99
N ALA A 227 5.41 -15.50 -2.24
CA ALA A 227 6.32 -15.59 -3.38
C ALA A 227 6.93 -14.22 -3.76
N GLU A 228 6.90 -13.25 -2.85
CA GLU A 228 7.59 -11.98 -3.02
C GLU A 228 9.11 -12.08 -2.81
N VAL A 229 9.83 -11.01 -3.16
CA VAL A 229 11.24 -10.89 -2.80
C VAL A 229 11.40 -10.96 -1.27
N PRO A 230 12.47 -11.61 -0.76
CA PRO A 230 12.64 -11.80 0.68
C PRO A 230 12.62 -10.49 1.49
N ALA A 231 13.07 -9.37 0.90
CA ALA A 231 13.10 -8.08 1.58
C ALA A 231 11.70 -7.61 2.00
N LEU A 232 10.69 -7.71 1.13
CA LEU A 232 9.32 -7.25 1.44
C LEU A 232 8.60 -8.21 2.40
N VAL A 233 8.89 -9.51 2.29
CA VAL A 233 8.42 -10.52 3.25
C VAL A 233 9.00 -10.22 4.64
N HIS A 234 10.29 -9.91 4.73
CA HIS A 234 10.96 -9.55 5.98
C HIS A 234 10.33 -8.29 6.59
N ASP A 235 10.19 -7.20 5.82
CA ASP A 235 9.61 -5.95 6.30
C ASP A 235 8.19 -6.15 6.86
N SER A 236 7.34 -6.89 6.14
CA SER A 236 5.96 -7.17 6.58
C SER A 236 5.92 -7.94 7.90
N ARG A 237 6.81 -8.93 8.06
CA ARG A 237 6.91 -9.71 9.30
C ARG A 237 7.51 -8.89 10.44
N ALA A 238 8.50 -8.06 10.17
CA ALA A 238 9.13 -7.17 11.15
C ALA A 238 8.13 -6.14 11.68
N LEU A 239 7.33 -5.52 10.80
CA LEU A 239 6.32 -4.53 11.22
C LEU A 239 5.24 -5.20 12.08
N ALA A 240 4.76 -6.38 11.67
CA ALA A 240 3.80 -7.14 12.47
C ALA A 240 4.37 -7.57 13.82
N ALA A 241 5.61 -8.04 13.88
CA ALA A 241 6.27 -8.41 15.13
C ALA A 241 6.39 -7.21 16.08
N LYS A 242 6.76 -6.03 15.56
CA LYS A 242 6.81 -4.78 16.35
C LYS A 242 5.44 -4.42 16.92
N ARG A 243 4.38 -4.55 16.13
CA ARG A 243 2.99 -4.31 16.55
C ARG A 243 2.53 -5.28 17.63
N VAL A 244 2.82 -6.58 17.48
CA VAL A 244 2.49 -7.61 18.47
C VAL A 244 3.20 -7.32 19.80
N ALA A 245 4.48 -6.94 19.77
CA ALA A 245 5.23 -6.57 20.96
C ALA A 245 4.63 -5.34 21.70
N ALA A 246 3.98 -4.44 20.96
CA ALA A 246 3.27 -3.28 21.50
C ALA A 246 1.79 -3.56 21.82
N HIS A 247 1.31 -4.80 21.69
CA HIS A 247 -0.11 -5.17 21.82
C HIS A 247 -1.06 -4.38 20.90
N ALA A 248 -0.58 -3.88 19.77
CA ALA A 248 -1.39 -3.15 18.80
C ALA A 248 -2.24 -4.12 17.94
N PRO A 249 -3.52 -3.82 17.68
CA PRO A 249 -4.43 -4.74 17.00
C PRO A 249 -4.15 -4.88 15.50
N GLY A 250 -4.52 -6.04 14.95
CA GLY A 250 -4.50 -6.35 13.52
C GLY A 250 -3.72 -7.62 13.17
N ALA A 251 -4.09 -8.26 12.06
CA ALA A 251 -3.55 -9.54 11.64
C ALA A 251 -2.36 -9.41 10.68
N LEU A 252 -1.45 -10.38 10.70
CA LEU A 252 -0.48 -10.63 9.64
C LEU A 252 -1.05 -11.68 8.67
N LEU A 253 -1.15 -11.35 7.39
CA LEU A 253 -1.81 -12.15 6.36
C LEU A 253 -0.81 -12.57 5.26
N PRO A 254 -0.18 -13.74 5.36
CA PRO A 254 0.55 -14.33 4.24
C PRO A 254 -0.43 -14.84 3.17
N ILE A 255 -0.39 -14.25 1.99
CA ILE A 255 -1.17 -14.68 0.83
C ILE A 255 -0.36 -15.74 0.07
N LEU A 256 -0.75 -17.00 0.23
CA LEU A 256 -0.01 -18.15 -0.28
C LEU A 256 0.12 -18.10 -1.80
N GLY A 257 1.36 -18.20 -2.29
CA GLY A 257 1.68 -18.25 -3.72
C GLY A 257 1.59 -16.91 -4.46
N ALA A 258 1.02 -15.87 -3.83
CA ALA A 258 0.98 -14.55 -4.44
C ALA A 258 2.38 -13.93 -4.52
N ASN A 259 2.67 -13.29 -5.65
CA ASN A 259 3.83 -12.45 -5.84
C ASN A 259 3.46 -10.97 -5.64
N HIS A 260 4.42 -10.06 -5.83
CA HIS A 260 4.24 -8.63 -5.53
C HIS A 260 3.11 -7.99 -6.35
N PHE A 261 2.81 -8.50 -7.54
CA PHE A 261 1.76 -7.99 -8.43
C PHE A 261 0.45 -8.77 -8.26
N SER A 262 0.51 -10.10 -8.29
CA SER A 262 -0.69 -10.95 -8.27
C SER A 262 -1.47 -10.85 -6.96
N ILE A 263 -0.84 -10.42 -5.86
CA ILE A 263 -1.53 -10.19 -4.59
C ILE A 263 -2.69 -9.19 -4.71
N LEU A 264 -2.61 -8.22 -5.63
CA LEU A 264 -3.66 -7.22 -5.80
C LEU A 264 -4.96 -7.78 -6.39
N ASP A 265 -4.92 -8.94 -7.07
CA ASP A 265 -6.15 -9.59 -7.53
C ASP A 265 -7.08 -9.97 -6.37
N GLU A 266 -6.55 -10.14 -5.16
CA GLU A 266 -7.37 -10.34 -3.94
C GLU A 266 -8.22 -9.12 -3.56
N LEU A 267 -7.99 -7.93 -4.14
CA LEU A 267 -8.88 -6.76 -4.00
C LEU A 267 -9.96 -6.70 -5.08
N ARG A 268 -9.79 -7.43 -6.19
CA ARG A 268 -10.77 -7.45 -7.29
C ARG A 268 -11.90 -8.43 -7.02
N ARG A 269 -11.60 -9.50 -6.31
CA ARG A 269 -12.57 -10.56 -5.99
C ARG A 269 -13.35 -10.18 -4.73
N PRO A 270 -14.70 -10.19 -4.75
CA PRO A 270 -15.49 -9.87 -3.55
C PRO A 270 -15.25 -10.84 -2.37
N ASP A 271 -14.81 -12.06 -2.66
CA ASP A 271 -14.40 -13.10 -1.71
C ASP A 271 -12.87 -13.17 -1.51
N GLY A 272 -12.12 -12.19 -2.02
CA GLY A 272 -10.68 -12.12 -1.91
C GLY A 272 -10.20 -11.92 -0.48
N LEU A 273 -9.01 -12.44 -0.16
CA LEU A 273 -8.46 -12.39 1.20
C LEU A 273 -8.17 -10.95 1.65
N LEU A 274 -7.78 -10.06 0.74
CA LEU A 274 -7.59 -8.65 1.05
C LEU A 274 -8.91 -7.91 1.26
N VAL A 275 -9.94 -8.23 0.47
CA VAL A 275 -11.30 -7.75 0.73
C VAL A 275 -11.75 -8.20 2.10
N ARG A 276 -11.65 -9.49 2.41
CA ARG A 276 -12.05 -10.04 3.71
C ARG A 276 -11.31 -9.38 4.88
N ALA A 277 -10.00 -9.16 4.74
CA ALA A 277 -9.20 -8.46 5.72
C ALA A 277 -9.70 -7.03 5.97
N ALA A 278 -10.09 -6.29 4.92
CA ALA A 278 -10.70 -4.97 5.07
C ALA A 278 -12.04 -5.06 5.83
N LEU A 279 -12.88 -6.04 5.52
CA LEU A 279 -14.16 -6.25 6.21
C LEU A 279 -13.97 -6.57 7.70
N ASP A 280 -12.99 -7.42 8.01
CA ASP A 280 -12.69 -7.83 9.39
C ASP A 280 -12.13 -6.69 10.26
N LEU A 281 -11.59 -5.62 9.64
CA LEU A 281 -11.20 -4.40 10.36
C LEU A 281 -12.41 -3.58 10.82
N MET A 282 -13.57 -3.72 10.14
CA MET A 282 -14.80 -2.96 10.42
C MET A 282 -15.97 -3.91 10.78
N PRO A 283 -15.87 -4.69 11.87
CA PRO A 283 -16.91 -5.62 12.26
C PRO A 283 -18.21 -4.86 12.58
N GLY A 284 -19.31 -5.23 11.91
CA GLY A 284 -20.63 -4.62 12.10
C GLY A 284 -21.07 -3.65 10.99
N ALA A 285 -20.19 -3.32 10.04
CA ALA A 285 -20.52 -2.44 8.91
C ALA A 285 -21.37 -3.09 7.79
N HIS A 286 -21.78 -4.35 7.97
CA HIS A 286 -22.53 -5.15 6.99
C HIS A 286 -24.00 -5.39 7.39
N ALA A 287 -24.45 -4.79 8.49
CA ALA A 287 -25.82 -4.93 8.99
C ALA A 287 -26.80 -4.01 8.26
#